data_AF-A0A8J2VEE2-F1
#
_entry.id   AF-A0A8J2VEE2-F1
#
_cell.length_a   1.000
_cell.length_b   1.000
_cell.length_c   1.000
_cell.angle_alpha   90.00
_cell.angle_beta   90.00
_cell.angle_gamma   90.00
#
_symmetry.space_group_name_H-M   'P 1'
#
loop_
_entity.id
_entity.type
_entity.pdbx_description
1 polymer ?
#
loop_
_entity_poly.entity_id
_entity_poly.type
_entity_poly.pdbx_seq_one_letter_code
_entity_poly.pdbx_strand_id
1 'polypeptide(L)' 'MRHPKIGIIGLGSIAQKAYLPLLTFEENWKLVGAFSPTQAKRKQI' A
#
# COMPACT_ATOMS: atom_id res chain seq x y z
N MET A 1 -11.26 -3.44 19.70
CA MET A 1 -9.94 -2.87 19.37
C MET A 1 -10.03 -2.17 18.02
N ARG A 2 -9.46 -0.99 17.84
CA ARG A 2 -9.52 -0.27 16.54
C ARG A 2 -8.30 -0.63 15.70
N HIS A 3 -8.52 -1.24 14.54
CA HIS A 3 -7.44 -1.55 13.60
C HIS A 3 -6.75 -0.26 13.13
N PRO A 4 -5.41 -0.16 13.20
CA PRO A 4 -4.66 0.95 12.63
C PRO A 4 -4.96 1.10 11.15
N LYS A 5 -5.07 2.35 10.70
CA LYS A 5 -5.22 2.68 9.28
C LYS A 5 -3.85 3.08 8.75
N ILE A 6 -3.38 2.38 7.73
CA ILE A 6 -2.06 2.60 7.15
C ILE A 6 -2.18 3.07 5.70
N GLY A 7 -1.22 3.91 5.29
CA GLY A 7 -1.09 4.35 3.91
C GLY A 7 0.34 4.19 3.45
N ILE A 8 0.54 3.95 2.15
CA ILE A 8 1.86 3.79 1.54
C ILE A 8 2.23 5.01 0.70
N ILE A 9 3.47 5.50 0.87
CA ILE A 9 4.04 6.58 0.08
C ILE A 9 5.14 5.98 -0.78
N GLY A 10 4.94 6.04 -2.10
CA GLY A 10 5.86 5.46 -3.08
C GLY A 10 5.41 4.07 -3.54
N LEU A 11 5.16 3.97 -4.84
CA LEU A 11 4.76 2.74 -5.53
C LEU A 11 5.89 2.23 -6.42
N GLY A 12 7.08 2.12 -5.85
CA GLY A 12 8.25 1.54 -6.51
C GLY A 12 8.14 0.03 -6.67
N SER A 13 9.14 -0.59 -7.29
CA SER A 13 9.17 -2.04 -7.54
C SER A 13 9.08 -2.86 -6.25
N ILE A 14 9.78 -2.45 -5.19
CA ILE A 14 9.75 -3.15 -3.88
C ILE A 14 8.39 -2.98 -3.21
N ALA A 15 7.83 -1.77 -3.25
CA ALA A 15 6.51 -1.50 -2.69
C ALA A 15 5.43 -2.36 -3.35
N GLN A 16 5.44 -2.48 -4.69
CA GLN A 16 4.46 -3.28 -5.43
C GLN A 16 4.65 -4.79 -5.25
N LYS A 17 5.89 -5.28 -5.20
CA LYS A 17 6.18 -6.73 -5.21
C LYS A 17 6.23 -7.37 -3.82
N ALA A 18 6.65 -6.63 -2.80
CA ALA A 18 6.86 -7.16 -1.45
C ALA A 18 5.85 -6.59 -0.46
N TYR A 19 5.77 -5.26 -0.35
CA TYR A 19 5.01 -4.63 0.72
C TYR A 19 3.52 -4.58 0.45
N LEU A 20 3.07 -4.24 -0.76
CA LEU A 20 1.63 -4.20 -1.08
C LEU A 20 0.95 -5.54 -0.77
N PRO A 21 1.45 -6.70 -1.27
CA PRO A 21 0.89 -8.00 -0.91
C PRO A 21 0.85 -8.21 0.60
N LEU A 22 1.97 -7.98 1.30
CA LEU A 22 2.07 -8.15 2.75
C LEU A 22 1.04 -7.28 3.51
N LEU A 23 0.90 -6.02 3.12
CA LEU A 23 0.03 -5.06 3.80
C LEU A 23 -1.45 -5.30 3.52
N THR A 24 -1.80 -5.97 2.41
CA THR A 24 -3.19 -6.35 2.08
C THR A 24 -3.67 -7.64 2.73
N PHE A 25 -2.78 -8.57 3.07
CA PHE A 25 -3.17 -9.84 3.68
C PHE A 25 -3.38 -9.76 5.20
N GLU A 26 -2.86 -8.73 5.85
CA GLU A 26 -2.79 -8.72 7.31
C GLU A 26 -4.09 -8.26 7.98
N GLU A 27 -4.53 -9.00 9.00
CA GLU A 27 -5.82 -8.78 9.68
C GLU A 27 -5.76 -7.69 10.75
N ASN A 28 -4.55 -7.38 11.25
CA ASN A 28 -4.36 -6.48 12.38
C ASN A 28 -4.39 -4.99 11.99
N TRP A 29 -4.42 -4.64 10.72
CA TRP A 29 -4.55 -3.26 10.23
C TRP A 29 -5.36 -3.19 8.94
N LYS A 30 -5.66 -1.97 8.49
CA LYS A 30 -6.33 -1.74 7.22
C LYS A 30 -5.51 -0.78 6.35
N LEU A 31 -5.12 -1.22 5.17
CA LEU A 31 -4.56 -0.35 4.13
C LEU A 31 -5.69 0.53 3.58
N VAL A 32 -5.54 1.86 3.69
CA VAL A 32 -6.59 2.83 3.32
C VAL A 32 -6.21 3.77 2.18
N GLY A 33 -4.98 3.70 1.69
CA GLY A 33 -4.57 4.53 0.56
C GLY A 33 -3.11 4.34 0.15
N ALA A 34 -2.82 4.80 -1.06
CA ALA A 34 -1.48 4.81 -1.63
C ALA A 34 -1.23 6.14 -2.36
N PHE A 35 -0.01 6.66 -2.23
CA PHE A 35 0.46 7.82 -2.95
C PHE A 35 1.67 7.48 -3.82
N SER A 36 1.71 8.04 -5.03
CA SER A 36 2.92 8.06 -5.86
C SER A 36 3.01 9.37 -6.63
N PRO A 37 4.21 9.97 -6.76
CA PRO A 37 4.39 11.18 -7.56
C PRO A 37 4.16 10.94 -9.06
N THR A 38 4.25 9.69 -9.54
CA THR A 38 4.08 9.35 -10.95
C THR A 38 2.70 8.74 -11.19
N GLN A 39 1.94 9.29 -12.14
CA GLN A 39 0.60 8.77 -12.45
C GLN A 39 0.62 7.32 -12.97
N ALA A 40 1.64 6.94 -13.74
CA ALA A 40 1.78 5.58 -14.27
C ALA A 40 1.78 4.52 -13.15
N LYS A 41 2.50 4.78 -12.05
CA LYS A 41 2.59 3.88 -10.90
C LYS A 41 1.29 3.78 -10.11
N ARG A 42 0.48 4.85 -10.10
CA ARG A 42 -0.86 4.83 -9.48
C ARG A 42 -1.87 3.97 -10.25
N LYS A 43 -1.71 3.85 -11.57
CA LYS A 43 -2.61 3.06 -12.43
C LYS A 43 -2.31 1.55 -12.45
N GLN A 44 -1.24 1.11 -11.78
CA GLN A 44 -0.78 -0.28 -11.76
C GLN A 44 -1.29 -1.09 -10.56
N ILE A 45 -2.04 -0.46 -9.66
CA ILE A 45 -2.56 -1.01 -8.41
C ILE A 45 -4.08 -0.83 -8.33
#